data_AF-A0A8T2VH10-F1
#
_entry.id   AF-A0A8T2VH10-F1
#
_cell.length_a   1.000
_cell.length_b   1.000
_cell.length_c   1.000
_cell.angle_alpha   90.00
_cell.angle_beta   90.00
_cell.angle_gamma   90.00
#
_symmetry.space_group_name_H-M   'P 1'
#
loop_
_entity.id
_entity.type
_entity.pdbx_description
1 polymer ?
#
loop_
_entity_poly.entity_id
_entity_poly.type
_entity_poly.pdbx_seq_one_letter_code
_entity_poly.pdbx_strand_id
1 'polypeptide(L)'
;MRWRETFYFFPQYELEKWSALVFWHGYDAHKRPSLIVRIGLAYSILDPHERPRFAQAILSQVEYGITHLLHEEDPRITVIIDCEGTPALGFPINMLKSCSDRVQDNYPTRLAALFVVNLPPVVRLLTQTIIQVLKPNTKRKIFVEGEQYNALAEHYGDVTAVPRFLGGACTCSYCTKKMTGDRVRLQLLDKQASNEDEDADDPYVNETPMQEFTSCSRFNFIIRAIIIGFLTLWVVISFLAIFFDPEIDFIPT
;
A
#
# COMPACT_ATOMS: atom_id res chain seq x y z
N MET A 1 -27.40 3.28 1.18
CA MET A 1 -27.57 1.89 1.66
C MET A 1 -27.37 0.84 0.56
N ARG A 2 -27.64 1.13 -0.72
CA ARG A 2 -27.54 0.18 -1.85
C ARG A 2 -26.20 -0.56 -2.04
N TRP A 3 -25.08 0.00 -1.58
CA TRP A 3 -23.78 -0.64 -1.78
C TRP A 3 -23.59 -1.92 -0.95
N ARG A 4 -24.22 -2.02 0.24
CA ARG A 4 -24.15 -3.25 1.06
C ARG A 4 -24.85 -4.42 0.39
N GLU A 5 -25.79 -4.12 -0.51
CA GLU A 5 -26.54 -5.11 -1.27
C GLU A 5 -25.78 -5.54 -2.55
N THR A 6 -24.91 -4.68 -3.08
CA THR A 6 -24.20 -4.93 -4.34
C THR A 6 -22.74 -5.33 -4.16
N PHE A 7 -22.13 -4.99 -3.03
CA PHE A 7 -20.75 -5.34 -2.72
C PHE A 7 -20.70 -6.67 -1.98
N TYR A 8 -19.93 -7.63 -2.50
CA TYR A 8 -19.67 -8.88 -1.81
C TYR A 8 -18.63 -8.66 -0.70
N PHE A 9 -19.07 -8.65 0.55
CA PHE A 9 -18.16 -8.66 1.70
C PHE A 9 -17.77 -10.08 2.08
N PHE A 10 -16.50 -10.28 2.40
CA PHE A 10 -16.03 -11.58 2.85
C PHE A 10 -16.62 -11.95 4.22
N PRO A 11 -17.15 -13.18 4.37
CA PRO A 11 -17.52 -13.71 5.66
C PRO A 11 -16.28 -13.93 6.53
N GLN A 12 -16.47 -14.06 7.85
CA GLN A 12 -15.38 -14.12 8.82
C GLN A 12 -14.36 -15.24 8.53
N TYR A 13 -14.80 -16.41 8.08
CA TYR A 13 -13.89 -17.52 7.74
C TYR A 13 -12.98 -17.20 6.55
N GLU A 14 -13.44 -16.35 5.63
CA GLU A 14 -12.63 -15.91 4.49
C GLU A 14 -11.71 -14.77 4.90
N LEU A 15 -12.18 -13.84 5.75
CA LEU A 15 -11.33 -12.81 6.36
C LEU A 15 -10.14 -13.40 7.12
N GLU A 16 -10.30 -14.57 7.75
CA GLU A 16 -9.20 -15.24 8.45
C GLU A 16 -8.05 -15.63 7.50
N LYS A 17 -8.35 -15.95 6.22
CA LYS A 17 -7.31 -16.22 5.21
C LYS A 17 -6.45 -15.00 4.92
N TRP A 18 -7.02 -13.81 5.09
CA TRP A 18 -6.34 -12.53 4.90
C TRP A 18 -5.71 -11.98 6.18
N SER A 19 -5.81 -12.70 7.31
CA SER A 19 -5.44 -12.14 8.61
C SER A 19 -3.95 -11.79 8.68
N ALA A 20 -3.07 -12.43 7.91
CA ALA A 20 -1.66 -12.05 7.81
C ALA A 20 -1.44 -10.64 7.20
N LEU A 21 -2.38 -10.16 6.38
CA LEU A 21 -2.25 -8.93 5.61
C LEU A 21 -3.20 -7.81 6.09
N VAL A 22 -4.42 -8.15 6.52
CA VAL A 22 -5.40 -7.17 7.01
C VAL A 22 -6.09 -7.70 8.26
N PHE A 23 -5.93 -7.00 9.38
CA PHE A 23 -6.46 -7.46 10.67
C PHE A 23 -6.63 -6.32 11.67
N TRP A 24 -7.53 -6.51 12.62
CA TRP A 24 -7.73 -5.62 13.76
C TRP A 24 -6.71 -5.93 14.87
N HIS A 25 -6.15 -4.89 15.49
CA HIS A 25 -5.21 -5.03 16.61
C HIS A 25 -5.46 -3.96 17.66
N GLY A 26 -5.98 -4.38 18.83
CA GLY A 26 -6.13 -3.52 19.99
C GLY A 26 -6.95 -2.25 19.73
N TYR A 27 -6.71 -1.26 20.57
CA TYR A 27 -7.39 0.02 20.56
C TYR A 27 -6.39 1.15 20.78
N ASP A 28 -6.69 2.32 20.25
CA ASP A 28 -5.92 3.52 20.55
C ASP A 28 -6.25 4.11 21.94
N ALA A 29 -5.59 5.21 22.31
CA ALA A 29 -5.77 5.86 23.61
C ALA A 29 -7.23 6.29 23.89
N HIS A 30 -8.05 6.46 22.85
CA HIS A 30 -9.46 6.84 22.94
C HIS A 30 -10.41 5.63 22.80
N LYS A 31 -9.89 4.40 22.97
CA LYS A 31 -10.66 3.15 22.85
C LYS A 31 -11.27 2.92 21.47
N ARG A 32 -10.71 3.50 20.41
CA ARG A 32 -11.14 3.21 19.04
C ARG A 32 -10.37 2.01 18.49
N PRO A 33 -11.02 1.07 17.81
CA PRO A 33 -10.34 -0.10 17.28
C PRO A 33 -9.39 0.30 16.14
N SER A 34 -8.26 -0.41 16.06
CA SER A 34 -7.22 -0.14 15.06
C SER A 34 -7.14 -1.23 14.00
N LEU A 35 -7.33 -0.86 12.74
CA LEU A 35 -7.19 -1.73 11.58
C LEU A 35 -5.78 -1.61 11.01
N ILE A 36 -5.08 -2.73 10.88
CA ILE A 36 -3.75 -2.81 10.26
C ILE A 36 -3.89 -3.39 8.85
N VAL A 37 -3.27 -2.71 7.88
CA VAL A 37 -3.21 -3.08 6.46
C VAL A 37 -1.74 -3.16 6.05
N ARG A 38 -1.19 -4.36 5.90
CA ARG A 38 0.19 -4.62 5.48
C ARG A 38 0.30 -4.63 3.95
N ILE A 39 0.16 -3.46 3.34
CA ILE A 39 0.14 -3.33 1.88
C ILE A 39 1.50 -3.68 1.25
N GLY A 40 2.60 -3.35 1.91
CA GLY A 40 3.94 -3.70 1.39
C GLY A 40 4.15 -5.21 1.37
N LEU A 41 3.79 -5.90 2.46
CA LEU A 41 3.79 -7.37 2.47
C LEU A 41 2.86 -7.92 1.38
N ALA A 42 1.62 -7.43 1.28
CA ALA A 42 0.65 -7.90 0.28
C ALA A 42 1.22 -7.80 -1.15
N TYR A 43 1.86 -6.68 -1.50
CA TYR A 43 2.43 -6.49 -2.84
C TYR A 43 3.72 -7.28 -3.09
N SER A 44 4.40 -7.73 -2.03
CA SER A 44 5.55 -8.62 -2.10
C SER A 44 5.18 -10.10 -2.21
N ILE A 45 3.99 -10.49 -1.71
CA ILE A 45 3.60 -11.90 -1.60
C ILE A 45 2.51 -12.34 -2.56
N LEU A 46 1.63 -11.42 -2.95
CA LEU A 46 0.46 -11.73 -3.77
C LEU A 46 0.75 -11.52 -5.24
N ASP A 47 0.24 -12.44 -6.05
CA ASP A 47 0.23 -12.26 -7.48
C ASP A 47 -0.67 -11.07 -7.88
N PRO A 48 -0.40 -10.40 -9.01
CA PRO A 48 -1.20 -9.25 -9.46
C PRO A 48 -2.71 -9.52 -9.52
N HIS A 49 -3.10 -10.73 -9.89
CA HIS A 49 -4.51 -11.14 -10.01
C HIS A 49 -5.23 -11.30 -8.66
N GLU A 50 -4.50 -11.47 -7.55
CA GLU A 50 -5.06 -11.61 -6.20
C GLU A 50 -5.27 -10.25 -5.50
N ARG A 51 -4.58 -9.20 -5.97
CA ARG A 51 -4.62 -7.86 -5.36
C ARG A 51 -6.01 -7.20 -5.34
N PRO A 52 -6.90 -7.39 -6.33
CA PRO A 52 -8.28 -6.95 -6.22
C PRO A 52 -9.02 -7.62 -5.04
N ARG A 53 -8.72 -8.90 -4.79
CA ARG A 53 -9.29 -9.67 -3.69
C ARG A 53 -8.72 -9.20 -2.33
N PHE A 54 -7.46 -8.78 -2.28
CA PHE A 54 -6.89 -8.08 -1.13
C PHE A 54 -7.60 -6.74 -0.85
N ALA A 55 -7.87 -5.93 -1.88
CA ALA A 55 -8.63 -4.69 -1.72
C ALA A 55 -10.06 -4.97 -1.20
N GLN A 56 -10.68 -6.05 -1.66
CA GLN A 56 -11.97 -6.51 -1.14
C GLN A 56 -11.88 -6.96 0.32
N ALA A 57 -10.79 -7.61 0.74
CA ALA A 57 -10.56 -7.95 2.14
C ALA A 57 -10.44 -6.71 3.02
N ILE A 58 -9.78 -5.65 2.55
CA ILE A 58 -9.71 -4.36 3.27
C ILE A 58 -11.12 -3.80 3.50
N LEU A 59 -11.92 -3.70 2.43
CA LEU A 59 -13.29 -3.17 2.53
C LEU A 59 -14.18 -4.04 3.42
N SER A 60 -13.99 -5.37 3.37
CA SER A 60 -14.70 -6.33 4.23
C SER A 60 -14.31 -6.20 5.70
N GLN A 61 -13.03 -5.96 6.00
CA GLN A 61 -12.59 -5.68 7.37
C GLN A 61 -13.16 -4.35 7.89
N VAL A 62 -13.24 -3.32 7.06
CA VAL A 62 -13.88 -2.04 7.43
C VAL A 62 -15.35 -2.26 7.77
N GLU A 63 -16.10 -2.97 6.93
CA GLU A 63 -17.50 -3.30 7.22
C GLU A 63 -17.63 -4.11 8.51
N TYR A 64 -16.78 -5.13 8.70
CA TYR A 64 -16.76 -5.92 9.92
C TYR A 64 -16.55 -5.05 11.16
N GLY A 65 -15.56 -4.16 11.14
CA GLY A 65 -15.29 -3.24 12.24
C GLY A 65 -16.48 -2.32 12.54
N ILE A 66 -17.10 -1.78 11.49
CA ILE A 66 -18.25 -0.88 11.62
C ILE A 66 -19.46 -1.58 12.22
N THR A 67 -19.65 -2.86 11.91
CA THR A 67 -20.81 -3.64 12.34
C THR A 67 -20.62 -4.34 13.69
N HIS A 68 -19.39 -4.60 14.12
CA HIS A 68 -19.12 -5.43 15.30
C HIS A 68 -18.19 -4.81 16.36
N LEU A 69 -17.34 -3.84 16.01
CA LEU A 69 -16.24 -3.40 16.89
C LEU A 69 -16.36 -1.96 17.38
N LEU A 70 -17.23 -1.15 16.78
CA LEU A 70 -17.35 0.26 17.15
C LEU A 70 -18.00 0.42 18.53
N HIS A 71 -17.43 1.34 19.31
CA HIS A 71 -18.05 1.82 20.54
C HIS A 71 -19.10 2.89 20.22
N GLU A 72 -20.21 2.91 20.96
CA GLU A 72 -21.32 3.85 20.72
C GLU A 72 -20.90 5.31 20.90
N GLU A 73 -20.02 5.57 21.88
CA GLU A 73 -19.56 6.91 22.25
C GLU A 73 -18.63 7.53 21.18
N ASP A 74 -17.71 6.75 20.63
CA ASP A 74 -16.82 7.17 19.56
C ASP A 74 -16.75 6.10 18.46
N PRO A 75 -17.65 6.18 17.45
CA PRO A 75 -17.81 5.14 16.47
C PRO A 75 -16.86 5.38 15.28
N ARG A 76 -15.59 5.64 15.59
CA ARG A 76 -14.50 5.85 14.64
C ARG A 76 -13.44 4.77 14.78
N ILE A 77 -12.59 4.65 13.77
CA ILE A 77 -11.51 3.68 13.68
C ILE A 77 -10.18 4.38 13.43
N THR A 78 -9.11 3.75 13.89
CA THR A 78 -7.74 4.10 13.47
C THR A 78 -7.30 3.11 12.40
N VAL A 79 -6.66 3.60 11.34
CA VAL A 79 -6.13 2.76 10.25
C VAL A 79 -4.62 2.93 10.17
N ILE A 80 -3.90 1.83 10.10
CA ILE A 80 -2.44 1.80 9.93
C ILE A 80 -2.14 1.08 8.62
N ILE A 81 -1.49 1.77 7.70
CA ILE A 81 -1.02 1.22 6.44
C ILE A 81 0.50 1.04 6.54
N ASP A 82 0.91 -0.23 6.63
CA ASP A 82 2.31 -0.62 6.65
C ASP A 82 2.81 -0.86 5.21
N CYS A 83 3.68 0.03 4.75
CA CYS A 83 4.24 0.06 3.40
C CYS A 83 5.60 -0.65 3.28
N GLU A 84 6.04 -1.37 4.32
CA GLU A 84 7.31 -2.11 4.31
C GLU A 84 7.37 -3.12 3.16
N GLY A 85 8.35 -2.97 2.26
CA GLY A 85 8.49 -3.80 1.07
C GLY A 85 7.71 -3.33 -0.18
N THR A 86 7.02 -2.17 -0.13
CA THR A 86 6.42 -1.58 -1.34
C THR A 86 7.50 -1.05 -2.31
N PRO A 87 7.33 -1.21 -3.63
CA PRO A 87 8.23 -0.59 -4.59
C PRO A 87 7.95 0.91 -4.69
N ALA A 88 9.00 1.72 -4.87
CA ALA A 88 8.83 3.16 -5.11
C ALA A 88 8.15 3.44 -6.46
N LEU A 89 8.57 2.72 -7.51
CA LEU A 89 7.90 2.72 -8.81
C LEU A 89 6.74 1.72 -8.81
N GLY A 90 5.55 2.16 -9.22
CA GLY A 90 4.37 1.31 -9.19
C GLY A 90 3.75 1.17 -7.79
N PHE A 91 4.03 2.13 -6.88
CA PHE A 91 3.37 2.21 -5.59
C PHE A 91 1.83 2.18 -5.77
N PRO A 92 1.08 1.43 -4.96
CA PRO A 92 -0.33 1.11 -5.22
C PRO A 92 -1.33 2.22 -4.87
N ILE A 93 -1.05 3.44 -5.35
CA ILE A 93 -1.87 4.64 -5.12
C ILE A 93 -3.31 4.41 -5.57
N ASN A 94 -3.52 3.81 -6.75
CA ASN A 94 -4.86 3.61 -7.30
C ASN A 94 -5.73 2.71 -6.42
N MET A 95 -5.18 1.61 -5.92
CA MET A 95 -5.90 0.70 -5.02
C MET A 95 -6.23 1.38 -3.69
N LEU A 96 -5.26 2.10 -3.10
CA LEU A 96 -5.47 2.87 -1.87
C LEU A 96 -6.53 3.95 -2.04
N LYS A 97 -6.48 4.69 -3.16
CA LYS A 97 -7.46 5.71 -3.51
C LYS A 97 -8.85 5.10 -3.67
N SER A 98 -8.99 4.02 -4.45
CA SER A 98 -10.28 3.36 -4.66
C SER A 98 -10.89 2.81 -3.37
N CYS A 99 -10.08 2.25 -2.47
CA CYS A 99 -10.56 1.82 -1.16
C CYS A 99 -10.99 3.02 -0.31
N SER A 100 -10.16 4.07 -0.27
CA SER A 100 -10.46 5.31 0.47
C SER A 100 -11.75 5.97 -0.02
N ASP A 101 -11.93 6.11 -1.33
CA ASP A 101 -13.15 6.69 -1.92
C ASP A 101 -14.38 5.88 -1.51
N ARG A 102 -14.34 4.54 -1.65
CA ARG A 102 -15.45 3.66 -1.26
C ARG A 102 -15.78 3.76 0.23
N VAL A 103 -14.76 3.81 1.09
CA VAL A 103 -14.98 3.98 2.54
C VAL A 103 -15.56 5.36 2.83
N GLN A 104 -15.07 6.43 2.22
CA GLN A 104 -15.58 7.78 2.47
C GLN A 104 -17.02 7.97 1.99
N ASP A 105 -17.37 7.45 0.81
CA ASP A 105 -18.70 7.57 0.22
C ASP A 105 -19.77 6.84 1.03
N ASN A 106 -19.40 5.71 1.64
CA ASN A 106 -20.35 4.82 2.31
C ASN A 106 -20.30 4.87 3.83
N TYR A 107 -19.15 5.26 4.38
CA TYR A 107 -18.87 5.38 5.80
C TYR A 107 -18.21 6.73 6.12
N PRO A 108 -18.93 7.84 5.85
CA PRO A 108 -18.39 9.17 6.12
C PRO A 108 -18.07 9.29 7.61
N THR A 109 -17.06 10.12 7.90
CA THR A 109 -16.61 10.50 9.26
C THR A 109 -16.15 9.36 10.18
N ARG A 110 -16.00 8.11 9.69
CA ARG A 110 -15.51 6.97 10.48
C ARG A 110 -14.01 6.95 10.76
N LEU A 111 -13.20 7.72 10.05
CA LEU A 111 -11.76 7.77 10.29
C LEU A 111 -11.41 8.74 11.43
N ALA A 112 -10.79 8.22 12.49
CA ALA A 112 -10.16 9.02 13.54
C ALA A 112 -8.74 9.45 13.13
N ALA A 113 -7.89 8.47 12.80
CA ALA A 113 -6.52 8.68 12.36
C ALA A 113 -6.11 7.65 11.31
N LEU A 114 -5.26 8.06 10.38
CA LEU A 114 -4.61 7.25 9.36
C LEU A 114 -3.11 7.40 9.54
N PHE A 115 -2.44 6.32 9.90
CA PHE A 115 -0.99 6.22 9.93
C PHE A 115 -0.52 5.52 8.66
N VAL A 116 0.37 6.15 7.92
CA VAL A 116 1.08 5.54 6.80
C VAL A 116 2.53 5.44 7.20
N VAL A 117 3.01 4.21 7.34
CA VAL A 117 4.30 3.90 7.95
C VAL A 117 5.15 3.09 6.98
N ASN A 118 6.47 3.13 7.14
CA ASN A 118 7.41 2.40 6.28
C ASN A 118 7.31 2.74 4.79
N LEU A 119 6.98 4.01 4.47
CA LEU A 119 6.97 4.45 3.08
C LEU A 119 8.40 4.47 2.52
N PRO A 120 8.60 4.04 1.26
CA PRO A 120 9.84 4.27 0.55
C PRO A 120 10.20 5.77 0.59
N PRO A 121 11.47 6.16 0.87
CA PRO A 121 11.82 7.56 1.13
C PRO A 121 11.35 8.55 0.07
N VAL A 122 11.43 8.18 -1.22
CA VAL A 122 10.96 8.99 -2.35
C VAL A 122 9.44 9.16 -2.31
N VAL A 123 8.69 8.08 -2.06
CA VAL A 123 7.23 8.11 -1.95
C VAL A 123 6.81 8.93 -0.73
N ARG A 124 7.54 8.83 0.38
CA ARG A 124 7.31 9.62 1.59
C ARG A 124 7.41 11.12 1.32
N LEU A 125 8.46 11.55 0.61
CA LEU A 125 8.65 12.95 0.24
C LEU A 125 7.47 13.48 -0.59
N LEU A 126 7.09 12.75 -1.64
CA LEU A 126 5.95 13.11 -2.49
C LEU A 126 4.63 13.17 -1.70
N THR A 127 4.42 12.18 -0.82
CA THR A 127 3.23 12.12 0.04
C THR A 127 3.15 13.34 0.96
N GLN A 128 4.27 13.76 1.55
CA GLN A 128 4.32 14.96 2.38
C GLN A 128 3.94 16.22 1.60
N THR A 129 4.37 16.36 0.34
CA THR A 129 3.97 17.47 -0.53
C THR A 129 2.47 17.45 -0.83
N ILE A 130 1.90 16.28 -1.15
CA ILE A 130 0.45 16.14 -1.42
C ILE A 130 -0.39 16.49 -0.18
N ILE A 131 0.07 16.11 1.02
CA ILE A 131 -0.63 16.40 2.27
C ILE A 131 -0.76 17.92 2.52
N GLN A 132 0.15 18.75 1.99
CA GLN A 132 0.10 20.21 2.19
C GLN A 132 -1.12 20.87 1.54
N VAL A 133 -1.64 20.30 0.45
CA VAL A 133 -2.80 20.85 -0.27
C VAL A 133 -4.14 20.26 0.18
N LEU A 134 -4.12 19.34 1.15
CA LEU A 134 -5.35 18.77 1.73
C LEU A 134 -6.05 19.77 2.65
N LYS A 135 -7.38 19.64 2.72
CA LYS A 135 -8.19 20.41 3.68
C LYS A 135 -7.66 20.20 5.11
N PRO A 136 -7.67 21.24 5.98
CA PRO A 136 -7.14 21.14 7.34
C PRO A 136 -7.71 19.98 8.17
N ASN A 137 -9.00 19.68 8.00
CA ASN A 137 -9.66 18.57 8.69
C ASN A 137 -9.14 17.19 8.26
N THR A 138 -8.74 17.03 7.00
CA THR A 138 -8.17 15.79 6.49
C THR A 138 -6.70 15.67 6.91
N LYS A 139 -5.95 16.77 6.79
CA LYS A 139 -4.52 16.82 7.18
C LYS A 139 -4.30 16.41 8.63
N ARG A 140 -5.14 16.86 9.56
CA ARG A 140 -5.06 16.51 11.00
C ARG A 140 -5.27 15.03 11.32
N LYS A 141 -5.79 14.25 10.36
CA LYS A 141 -6.03 12.82 10.53
C LYS A 141 -4.95 11.96 9.91
N ILE A 142 -4.02 12.52 9.12
CA ILE A 142 -3.02 11.76 8.38
C ILE A 142 -1.66 11.96 9.02
N PHE A 143 -1.03 10.85 9.38
CA PHE A 143 0.30 10.78 9.97
C PHE A 143 1.17 9.95 9.05
N VAL A 144 2.28 10.53 8.58
CA VAL A 144 3.26 9.83 7.74
C VAL A 144 4.53 9.66 8.54
N GLU A 145 4.83 8.42 8.92
CA GLU A 145 5.99 8.12 9.76
C GLU A 145 7.03 7.31 9.00
N GLY A 146 8.30 7.56 9.36
CA GLY A 146 9.42 6.70 8.99
C GLY A 146 9.56 5.56 9.99
N GLU A 147 10.80 5.21 10.32
CA GLU A 147 11.14 4.06 11.17
C GLU A 147 10.96 4.34 12.67
N GLN A 148 10.77 5.60 13.08
CA GLN A 148 10.82 6.00 14.49
C GLN A 148 9.45 6.04 15.19
N TYR A 149 8.34 5.67 14.53
CA TYR A 149 6.94 5.51 15.00
C TYR A 149 6.45 6.30 16.26
N ASN A 150 6.96 7.51 16.50
CA ASN A 150 6.73 8.23 17.75
C ASN A 150 5.28 8.70 17.89
N ALA A 151 4.69 9.22 16.81
CA ALA A 151 3.29 9.64 16.81
C ALA A 151 2.35 8.42 16.91
N LEU A 152 2.73 7.27 16.35
CA LEU A 152 1.97 6.04 16.54
C LEU A 152 1.97 5.61 18.01
N ALA A 153 3.11 5.63 18.69
CA ALA A 153 3.20 5.31 20.11
C ALA A 153 2.38 6.28 20.97
N GLU A 154 2.49 7.59 20.71
CA GLU A 154 1.70 8.62 21.39
C GLU A 154 0.19 8.41 21.17
N HIS A 155 -0.22 8.07 19.94
CA HIS A 155 -1.62 7.83 19.60
C HIS A 155 -2.23 6.62 20.32
N TYR A 156 -1.42 5.60 20.56
CA TYR A 156 -1.81 4.45 21.38
C TYR A 156 -1.71 4.71 22.89
N GLY A 157 -0.99 5.75 23.31
CA GLY A 157 -0.75 6.13 24.70
C GLY A 157 0.33 5.30 25.40
N ASP A 158 0.74 4.16 24.83
CA ASP A 158 1.84 3.33 25.32
C ASP A 158 2.45 2.49 24.18
N VAL A 159 3.78 2.42 24.14
CA VAL A 159 4.55 1.55 23.24
C VAL A 159 4.21 0.07 23.41
N THR A 160 3.75 -0.36 24.59
CA THR A 160 3.32 -1.76 24.83
C THR A 160 2.03 -2.12 24.09
N ALA A 161 1.24 -1.14 23.64
CA ALA A 161 0.05 -1.39 22.83
C ALA A 161 0.36 -1.46 21.32
N VAL A 162 1.49 -0.89 20.89
CA VAL A 162 1.93 -0.90 19.49
C VAL A 162 2.53 -2.26 19.10
N PRO A 163 2.16 -2.84 17.94
CA PRO A 163 2.77 -4.07 17.45
C PRO A 163 4.29 -4.00 17.30
N ARG A 164 4.99 -5.09 17.61
CA ARG A 164 6.47 -5.15 17.53
C ARG A 164 7.03 -4.88 16.13
N PHE A 165 6.36 -5.35 15.09
CA PHE A 165 6.77 -5.10 13.70
C PHE A 165 6.55 -3.63 13.26
N LEU A 166 5.89 -2.83 14.10
CA LEU A 166 5.74 -1.38 13.96
C LEU A 166 6.54 -0.64 15.04
N GLY A 167 7.65 -1.24 15.51
CA GLY A 167 8.56 -0.66 16.50
C GLY A 167 8.01 -0.57 17.93
N GLY A 168 6.87 -1.22 18.22
CA GLY A 168 6.30 -1.30 19.56
C GLY A 168 6.82 -2.45 20.42
N ALA A 169 6.20 -2.65 21.59
CA ALA A 169 6.55 -3.69 22.54
C ALA A 169 5.43 -4.71 22.80
N CYS A 170 4.34 -4.68 22.03
CA CYS A 170 3.17 -5.54 22.28
C CYS A 170 3.51 -7.04 22.31
N THR A 171 3.04 -7.72 23.36
CA THR A 171 3.25 -9.15 23.62
C THR A 171 2.03 -10.02 23.32
N CYS A 172 0.99 -9.48 22.67
CA CYS A 172 -0.24 -10.23 22.43
C CYS A 172 0.01 -11.47 21.54
N SER A 173 -0.89 -12.45 21.62
CA SER A 173 -0.81 -13.69 20.85
C SER A 173 -0.75 -13.46 19.33
N TYR A 174 -1.38 -12.39 18.83
CA TYR A 174 -1.34 -12.03 17.40
C TYR A 174 0.03 -11.50 16.98
N CYS A 175 0.62 -10.59 17.75
CA CYS A 175 1.95 -10.05 17.49
C CYS A 175 3.04 -11.11 17.62
N THR A 176 2.92 -12.00 18.62
CA THR A 176 3.89 -13.08 18.84
C THR A 176 3.80 -14.18 17.77
N LYS A 177 2.60 -14.60 17.37
CA LYS A 177 2.41 -15.65 16.35
C LYS A 177 2.72 -15.20 14.91
N LYS A 178 2.49 -13.93 14.58
CA LYS A 178 2.71 -13.44 13.19
C LYS A 178 4.15 -13.04 12.89
N MET A 179 4.99 -12.78 13.90
CA MET A 179 6.45 -12.70 13.69
C MET A 179 7.05 -14.06 13.29
N THR A 180 6.44 -15.17 13.67
CA THR A 180 6.80 -16.53 13.21
C THR A 180 6.19 -16.90 11.85
N GLY A 181 5.20 -16.15 11.35
CA GLY A 181 4.62 -16.35 10.02
C GLY A 181 5.59 -16.00 8.87
N ASP A 182 6.56 -15.11 9.11
CA ASP A 182 7.65 -14.84 8.18
C ASP A 182 8.54 -16.08 7.96
N ARG A 183 8.58 -17.04 8.90
CA ARG A 183 9.23 -18.35 8.70
C ARG A 183 8.39 -19.34 7.88
N VAL A 184 7.06 -19.24 7.92
CA VAL A 184 6.18 -20.10 7.11
C VAL A 184 6.32 -19.76 5.63
N ARG A 185 6.62 -18.49 5.30
CA ARG A 185 6.93 -18.06 3.93
C ARG A 185 8.21 -18.70 3.36
N LEU A 186 9.23 -18.96 4.19
CA LEU A 186 10.43 -19.71 3.77
C LEU A 186 10.11 -21.18 3.46
N GLN A 187 9.19 -21.81 4.20
CA GLN A 187 8.80 -23.20 3.99
C GLN A 187 7.85 -23.42 2.80
N LEU A 188 7.04 -22.41 2.44
CA LEU A 188 6.16 -22.48 1.27
C LEU A 188 6.93 -22.27 -0.04
N LEU A 189 8.00 -21.46 -0.02
CA LEU A 189 8.90 -21.28 -1.17
C LEU A 189 9.76 -22.54 -1.43
N ASP A 190 10.20 -23.25 -0.38
CA ASP A 190 10.96 -24.51 -0.53
C ASP A 190 10.12 -25.63 -1.17
N LYS A 191 8.82 -25.68 -0.89
CA LYS A 191 7.89 -26.67 -1.47
C LYS A 191 7.60 -26.46 -2.96
N GLN A 192 7.85 -25.27 -3.50
CA GLN A 192 7.70 -25.00 -4.93
C GLN A 192 8.99 -25.30 -5.72
N ALA A 193 10.13 -25.48 -5.06
CA ALA A 193 11.41 -25.81 -5.69
C ALA A 193 11.69 -27.33 -5.75
N SER A 194 10.83 -28.18 -5.18
CA SER A 194 11.04 -29.64 -5.08
C SER A 194 10.07 -30.48 -5.91
N ASN A 195 9.21 -29.87 -6.73
CA ASN A 195 8.26 -30.58 -7.58
C ASN A 195 8.55 -30.30 -9.07
N GLU A 196 9.74 -30.68 -9.53
CA GLU A 196 9.97 -31.04 -10.92
C GLU A 196 10.15 -32.56 -10.92
N ASP A 197 9.11 -33.29 -11.33
CA ASP A 197 9.19 -34.49 -12.18
C ASP A 197 7.81 -35.19 -12.32
N GLU A 198 7.56 -35.63 -13.56
CA GLU A 198 6.53 -36.56 -14.08
C GLU A 198 5.20 -36.00 -14.67
N ASP A 199 5.28 -35.69 -15.97
CA ASP A 199 4.42 -36.04 -17.13
C ASP A 199 2.91 -36.39 -16.96
N ALA A 200 2.05 -35.68 -17.71
CA ALA A 200 1.36 -36.19 -18.94
C ALA A 200 -0.02 -35.52 -19.25
N ASP A 201 -0.16 -35.12 -20.52
CA ASP A 201 -1.35 -34.95 -21.38
C ASP A 201 -2.41 -33.82 -21.20
N ASP A 202 -2.45 -32.98 -22.25
CA ASP A 202 -3.44 -31.98 -22.74
C ASP A 202 -4.70 -32.70 -23.35
N PRO A 203 -5.81 -32.09 -23.88
CA PRO A 203 -6.20 -30.68 -24.01
C PRO A 203 -7.67 -30.34 -23.67
N TYR A 204 -7.99 -29.05 -23.46
CA TYR A 204 -8.94 -28.31 -24.32
C TYR A 204 -9.05 -26.83 -23.92
N VAL A 205 -8.66 -26.01 -24.90
CA VAL A 205 -8.75 -24.56 -24.97
C VAL A 205 -10.19 -24.10 -25.15
N ASN A 206 -10.59 -23.04 -24.45
CA ASN A 206 -11.57 -22.09 -24.96
C ASN A 206 -11.16 -20.67 -24.55
N GLU A 207 -10.53 -19.97 -25.50
CA GLU A 207 -10.22 -18.54 -25.43
C GLU A 207 -11.43 -17.69 -25.82
N THR A 208 -11.65 -16.60 -25.10
CA THR A 208 -11.97 -15.29 -25.72
C THR A 208 -11.63 -14.17 -24.73
N PRO A 209 -11.23 -12.99 -25.21
CA PRO A 209 -10.14 -12.23 -24.59
C PRO A 209 -10.65 -11.08 -23.75
N MET A 210 -10.08 -10.89 -22.54
CA MET A 210 -10.22 -9.62 -21.82
C MET A 210 -8.85 -8.96 -21.64
N GLN A 211 -8.61 -8.08 -22.60
CA GLN A 211 -7.63 -7.03 -22.72
C GLN A 211 -7.36 -6.26 -21.42
N GLU A 212 -6.41 -6.72 -20.60
CA GLU A 212 -5.80 -5.85 -19.57
C GLU A 212 -4.34 -6.16 -19.20
N PHE A 213 -3.64 -7.02 -19.97
CA PHE A 213 -2.24 -7.37 -19.67
C PHE A 213 -1.18 -6.58 -20.47
N THR A 214 -1.58 -5.66 -21.34
CA THR A 214 -0.64 -4.93 -22.23
C THR A 214 -0.15 -3.59 -21.68
N SER A 215 -0.63 -3.14 -20.51
CA SER A 215 -0.33 -1.79 -20.00
C SER A 215 1.03 -1.68 -19.33
N CYS A 216 1.47 -2.70 -18.58
CA CYS A 216 2.71 -2.63 -17.79
C CYS A 216 3.99 -2.70 -18.66
N SER A 217 3.99 -3.50 -19.73
CA SER A 217 5.12 -3.59 -20.67
C SER A 217 5.23 -2.34 -21.54
N ARG A 218 4.10 -1.81 -22.04
CA ARG A 218 4.08 -0.57 -22.83
C ARG A 218 4.56 0.64 -22.03
N PHE A 219 4.17 0.77 -20.76
CA PHE A 219 4.57 1.91 -19.94
C PHE A 219 6.09 1.95 -19.71
N ASN A 220 6.71 0.79 -19.44
CA ASN A 220 8.17 0.69 -19.31
C ASN A 220 8.89 1.06 -20.62
N PHE A 221 8.35 0.66 -21.77
CA PHE A 221 8.88 1.04 -23.07
C PHE A 221 8.76 2.55 -23.34
N ILE A 222 7.59 3.14 -23.05
CA ILE A 222 7.32 4.57 -23.23
C ILE A 222 8.21 5.41 -22.32
N ILE A 223 8.36 5.03 -21.04
CA ILE A 223 9.23 5.72 -20.08
C ILE A 223 10.69 5.66 -20.55
N ARG A 224 11.17 4.49 -20.99
CA ARG A 224 12.52 4.35 -21.55
C ARG A 224 12.71 5.24 -22.78
N ALA A 225 11.73 5.29 -23.68
CA ALA A 225 11.78 6.15 -24.86
C ALA A 225 11.81 7.65 -24.50
N ILE A 226 11.05 8.08 -23.48
CA ILE A 226 11.06 9.47 -22.99
C ILE A 226 12.42 9.82 -22.37
N ILE A 227 12.98 8.94 -21.53
CA ILE A 227 14.28 9.16 -20.90
C ILE A 227 15.39 9.24 -21.96
N ILE A 228 15.41 8.28 -22.90
CA ILE A 228 16.38 8.27 -24.00
C ILE A 228 16.23 9.54 -24.84
N GLY A 229 14.99 9.90 -25.20
CA GLY A 229 14.70 11.11 -25.97
C GLY A 229 15.19 12.38 -25.27
N PHE A 230 14.91 12.51 -23.98
CA PHE A 230 15.38 13.65 -23.18
C PHE A 230 16.92 13.71 -23.12
N LEU A 231 17.59 12.58 -22.86
CA LEU A 231 19.05 12.52 -22.85
C LEU A 231 19.66 12.88 -24.22
N THR A 232 19.07 12.38 -25.32
CA THR A 232 19.53 12.73 -26.67
C THR A 232 19.33 14.20 -26.99
N LEU A 233 18.23 14.81 -26.53
CA LEU A 233 17.98 16.24 -26.70
C LEU A 233 19.04 17.08 -25.96
N TRP A 234 19.41 16.69 -24.74
CA TRP A 234 20.48 17.37 -23.99
C TRP A 234 21.84 17.25 -24.67
N VAL A 235 22.18 16.07 -25.20
CA VAL A 235 23.43 15.88 -25.95
C VAL A 235 23.44 16.77 -27.21
N VAL A 236 22.32 16.88 -27.92
CA VAL A 236 22.20 17.77 -29.09
C VAL A 236 22.32 19.24 -28.67
N ILE A 237 21.63 19.68 -27.60
CA ILE A 237 21.73 21.06 -27.10
C ILE A 237 23.18 21.38 -26.71
N SER A 238 23.87 20.48 -26.02
CA SER A 238 25.29 20.65 -25.69
C SER A 238 26.18 20.72 -26.92
N PHE A 239 25.90 19.91 -27.95
CA PHE A 239 26.63 19.95 -29.22
C PHE A 239 26.36 21.25 -29.98
N LEU A 240 25.11 21.70 -30.07
CA LEU A 240 24.75 22.96 -30.71
C LEU A 240 25.35 24.16 -29.99
N ALA A 241 25.41 24.14 -28.66
CA ALA A 241 26.09 25.18 -27.89
C ALA A 241 27.60 25.28 -28.20
N ILE A 242 28.25 24.18 -28.61
CA ILE A 242 29.66 24.17 -29.04
C ILE A 242 29.81 24.73 -30.45
N PHE A 243 28.87 24.47 -31.35
CA PHE A 243 28.91 24.93 -32.75
C PHE A 243 28.42 26.37 -32.93
N PHE A 244 27.57 26.85 -32.04
CA PHE A 244 26.97 28.19 -32.08
C PHE A 244 27.51 29.13 -31.01
N ASP A 245 28.61 28.79 -30.33
CA ASP A 245 29.35 29.79 -29.57
C ASP A 245 29.96 30.77 -30.59
N PRO A 246 29.45 32.00 -30.72
CA PRO A 246 30.11 32.97 -31.56
C PRO A 246 31.39 33.34 -30.81
N GLU A 247 32.54 33.25 -31.49
CA GLU A 247 33.78 33.91 -31.03
C GLU A 247 33.42 35.35 -30.63
N ILE A 248 33.29 35.59 -29.33
CA ILE A 248 33.24 36.93 -28.78
C ILE A 248 34.68 37.39 -28.83
N ASP A 249 35.04 38.03 -29.93
CA ASP A 249 36.29 38.76 -30.07
C ASP A 249 36.40 39.76 -28.91
N PHE A 250 37.37 39.48 -28.04
CA PHE A 250 37.86 40.37 -27.02
C PHE A 250 38.35 41.66 -27.70
N ILE A 251 37.62 42.77 -27.54
CA ILE A 251 38.16 44.10 -27.87
C ILE A 251 38.84 44.64 -26.61
N PRO A 252 40.17 44.86 -26.61
CA PRO A 252 40.83 45.60 -25.54
C PRO A 252 40.80 47.09 -25.85
N THR A 253 40.21 47.89 -24.96
CA THR A 253 40.72 49.19 -24.46
C THR A 253 39.90 49.60 -23.26
#